data_AF-A0A537CYE0-F1
#
_entry.id   AF-A0A537CYE0-F1
#
_cell.length_a   1.000
_cell.length_b   1.000
_cell.length_c   1.000
_cell.angle_alpha   90.00
_cell.angle_beta   90.00
_cell.angle_gamma   90.00
#
_symmetry.space_group_name_H-M   'P 1'
#
loop_
_entity.id
_entity.type
_entity.pdbx_description
1 polymer ?
#
loop_
_entity_poly.entity_id
_entity_poly.type
_entity_poly.pdbx_seq_one_letter_code
_entity_poly.pdbx_strand_id
1 'polypeptide(L)'
;IEPLHPMYAADRACVNTMAHANDLCDELAPGADDGLGIAVDVYHVWWDPNLRAEIERAGGHPGRLLAFHICDWLVPTADLLLDRGMMGDGVIDIPLIRSWMEAAGYRGPHEVEIFSANNWWKRDPDEVLRTCIERHRTTC
;
A
#
# COMPACT_ATOMS: atom_id res chain seq x y z
N ILE A 1 -7.59 4.72 -7.58
CA ILE A 1 -8.36 3.74 -6.79
C ILE A 1 -7.40 3.11 -5.80
N GLU A 2 -7.65 3.26 -4.52
CA GLU A 2 -6.94 2.52 -3.49
C GLU A 2 -7.84 1.36 -3.06
N PRO A 3 -7.51 0.10 -3.36
CA PRO A 3 -8.23 -1.02 -2.79
C PRO A 3 -7.94 -1.07 -1.30
N LEU A 4 -8.97 -1.03 -0.46
CA LEU A 4 -8.86 -1.00 0.99
C LEU A 4 -9.00 -2.40 1.59
N HIS A 5 -8.31 -2.67 2.70
CA HIS A 5 -8.35 -3.97 3.37
C HIS A 5 -9.81 -4.48 3.55
N PRO A 6 -10.12 -5.77 3.33
CA PRO A 6 -11.50 -6.30 3.39
C PRO A 6 -12.26 -6.02 4.70
N MET A 7 -11.54 -5.76 5.79
CA MET A 7 -12.14 -5.34 7.06
C MET A 7 -12.96 -4.03 6.96
N TYR A 8 -12.72 -3.24 5.91
CA TYR A 8 -13.34 -1.95 5.65
C TYR A 8 -14.48 -1.99 4.61
N ALA A 9 -14.81 -3.19 4.10
CA ALA A 9 -15.77 -3.37 3.02
C ALA A 9 -17.19 -2.85 3.36
N ALA A 10 -17.59 -2.93 4.62
CA ALA A 10 -18.96 -2.65 5.04
C ALA A 10 -19.27 -1.16 5.20
N ASP A 11 -18.28 -0.32 5.50
CA ASP A 11 -18.53 1.04 6.00
C ASP A 11 -17.55 2.12 5.50
N ARG A 12 -16.49 1.75 4.77
CA ARG A 12 -15.50 2.72 4.26
C ARG A 12 -15.28 2.61 2.77
N ALA A 13 -15.03 1.41 2.24
CA ALA A 13 -14.68 1.25 0.83
C ALA A 13 -15.11 -0.08 0.21
N CYS A 14 -15.83 0.08 -0.90
CA CYS A 14 -16.28 -0.90 -1.88
C CYS A 14 -15.30 -1.90 -2.49
N VAL A 15 -14.08 -1.41 -2.66
CA VAL A 15 -13.06 -2.00 -3.53
C VAL A 15 -11.97 -2.52 -2.62
N ASN A 16 -11.82 -3.84 -2.53
CA ASN A 16 -11.03 -4.47 -1.48
C ASN A 16 -9.91 -5.40 -1.98
N THR A 17 -9.71 -5.47 -3.30
CA THR A 17 -8.63 -6.23 -3.92
C THR A 17 -8.03 -5.44 -5.07
N MET A 18 -6.77 -5.73 -5.38
CA MET A 18 -6.11 -5.19 -6.58
C MET A 18 -6.85 -5.62 -7.85
N ALA A 19 -7.36 -6.86 -7.90
CA ALA A 19 -8.15 -7.36 -9.03
C ALA A 19 -9.39 -6.50 -9.30
N HIS A 20 -10.18 -6.19 -8.26
CA HIS A 20 -11.36 -5.34 -8.41
C HIS A 20 -10.97 -3.91 -8.85
N ALA A 21 -9.88 -3.37 -8.32
CA ALA A 21 -9.38 -2.06 -8.76
C ALA A 21 -8.92 -2.06 -10.23
N ASN A 22 -8.23 -3.12 -10.67
CA ASN A 22 -7.83 -3.31 -12.07
C ASN A 22 -9.05 -3.44 -12.99
N ASP A 23 -10.04 -4.24 -12.62
CA ASP A 23 -11.26 -4.44 -13.41
C ASP A 23 -12.00 -3.12 -13.64
N LEU A 24 -12.11 -2.27 -12.60
CA LEU A 24 -12.69 -0.93 -12.73
C LEU A 24 -11.85 -0.01 -13.61
N CYS A 25 -10.52 -0.10 -13.52
CA CYS A 25 -9.64 0.68 -14.39
C CYS A 25 -9.78 0.26 -15.86
N ASP A 26 -9.92 -1.04 -16.14
CA ASP A 26 -10.09 -1.56 -17.48
C ASP A 26 -11.45 -1.15 -18.09
N GLU A 27 -12.51 -1.12 -17.27
CA GLU A 27 -13.84 -0.70 -17.71
C GLU A 27 -13.93 0.82 -17.96
N LEU A 28 -13.38 1.62 -17.04
CA LEU A 28 -13.60 3.07 -17.02
C LEU A 28 -12.48 3.87 -17.71
N ALA A 29 -11.31 3.27 -17.88
CA ALA A 29 -10.09 3.92 -18.36
C ALA A 29 -9.21 2.95 -19.19
N PRO A 30 -9.73 2.40 -20.30
CA PRO A 30 -9.01 1.40 -21.10
C PRO A 30 -7.81 1.95 -21.89
N GLY A 31 -7.66 3.28 -21.98
CA GLY A 31 -6.59 3.95 -22.70
C GLY A 31 -5.44 4.40 -21.80
N ALA A 32 -4.22 4.40 -22.35
CA ALA A 32 -3.06 5.07 -21.75
C ALA A 32 -3.37 6.57 -21.63
N ASP A 33 -3.41 7.09 -20.40
CA ASP A 33 -3.65 8.50 -20.03
C ASP A 33 -5.10 8.94 -19.73
N ASP A 34 -6.02 7.99 -19.47
CA ASP A 34 -7.39 8.30 -19.02
C ASP A 34 -7.47 8.88 -17.58
N GLY A 35 -6.33 9.07 -16.91
CA GLY A 35 -6.24 9.71 -15.58
C GLY A 35 -6.67 8.83 -14.40
N LEU A 36 -6.94 7.54 -14.62
CA LEU A 36 -7.33 6.58 -13.60
C LEU A 36 -6.31 5.46 -13.45
N GLY A 37 -5.91 5.21 -12.21
CA GLY A 37 -5.00 4.14 -11.84
C GLY A 37 -5.16 3.74 -10.38
N ILE A 38 -4.15 3.08 -9.83
CA ILE A 38 -4.21 2.37 -8.56
C ILE A 38 -3.13 2.90 -7.61
N ALA A 39 -3.54 3.16 -6.37
CA ALA A 39 -2.64 3.36 -5.25
C ALA A 39 -2.47 2.01 -4.53
N VAL A 40 -1.24 1.51 -4.46
CA VAL A 40 -0.93 0.23 -3.84
C VAL A 40 -0.45 0.50 -2.42
N ASP A 41 -1.34 0.36 -1.44
CA ASP A 41 -1.00 0.43 -0.01
C ASP A 41 -0.80 -0.97 0.55
N VAL A 42 0.42 -1.26 1.04
CA VAL A 42 0.76 -2.56 1.63
C VAL A 42 -0.15 -2.94 2.79
N TYR A 43 -0.66 -1.99 3.58
CA TYR A 43 -1.61 -2.29 4.67
C TYR A 43 -2.87 -2.99 4.16
N HIS A 44 -3.28 -2.62 2.96
CA HIS A 44 -4.53 -3.08 2.37
C HIS A 44 -4.40 -4.36 1.57
N VAL A 45 -3.22 -4.61 0.99
CA VAL A 45 -3.07 -5.65 -0.03
C VAL A 45 -2.12 -6.79 0.32
N TRP A 46 -1.29 -6.67 1.38
CA TRP A 46 -0.23 -7.66 1.69
C TRP A 46 -0.72 -9.11 1.86
N TRP A 47 -1.98 -9.29 2.26
CA TRP A 47 -2.59 -10.60 2.52
C TRP A 47 -3.03 -11.34 1.24
N ASP A 48 -3.14 -10.64 0.11
CA ASP A 48 -3.75 -11.17 -1.11
C ASP A 48 -2.78 -12.13 -1.83
N PRO A 49 -3.15 -13.42 -2.02
CA PRO A 49 -2.29 -14.39 -2.70
C PRO A 49 -2.02 -14.06 -4.17
N ASN A 50 -2.85 -13.21 -4.79
CA ASN A 50 -2.70 -12.80 -6.19
C ASN A 50 -1.98 -11.45 -6.34
N LEU A 51 -1.54 -10.82 -5.24
CA LEU A 51 -0.99 -9.46 -5.24
C LEU A 51 0.07 -9.24 -6.33
N ARG A 52 1.04 -10.15 -6.43
CA ARG A 52 2.10 -10.07 -7.44
C ARG A 52 1.55 -10.02 -8.86
N ALA A 53 0.63 -10.93 -9.18
CA ALA A 53 0.05 -11.03 -10.53
C ALA A 53 -0.77 -9.77 -10.87
N GLU A 54 -1.49 -9.20 -9.90
CA GLU A 54 -2.28 -7.98 -10.12
C GLU A 54 -1.42 -6.71 -10.21
N ILE A 55 -0.27 -6.65 -9.52
CA ILE A 55 0.73 -5.59 -9.72
C ILE A 55 1.34 -5.70 -11.12
N GLU A 56 1.71 -6.91 -11.56
CA GLU A 56 2.23 -7.15 -12.91
C GLU A 56 1.20 -6.77 -13.99
N ARG A 57 -0.08 -7.11 -13.80
CA ARG A 57 -1.19 -6.70 -14.68
C ARG A 57 -1.31 -5.19 -14.76
N ALA A 58 -1.33 -4.49 -13.63
CA ALA A 58 -1.39 -3.03 -13.60
C ALA A 58 -0.19 -2.40 -14.33
N GLY A 59 1.03 -2.91 -14.08
CA GLY A 59 2.25 -2.44 -14.75
C GLY A 59 2.28 -2.63 -16.27
N GLY A 60 1.50 -3.58 -16.80
CA GLY A 60 1.29 -3.75 -18.24
C GLY A 60 0.60 -2.56 -18.91
N HIS A 61 0.04 -1.64 -18.12
CA HIS A 61 -0.62 -0.45 -18.61
C HIS A 61 0.11 0.83 -18.11
N PRO A 62 0.72 1.62 -19.01
CA PRO A 62 1.39 2.86 -18.62
C PRO A 62 0.48 3.77 -17.80
N GLY A 63 1.02 4.32 -16.71
CA GLY A 63 0.29 5.24 -15.83
C GLY A 63 -0.74 4.58 -14.91
N ARG A 64 -0.84 3.24 -14.86
CA ARG A 64 -1.82 2.56 -13.99
C ARG A 64 -1.36 2.45 -12.53
N LEU A 65 -0.07 2.25 -12.27
CA LEU A 65 0.49 2.29 -10.90
C LEU A 65 0.80 3.74 -10.53
N LEU A 66 -0.03 4.35 -9.69
CA LEU A 66 0.02 5.80 -9.39
C LEU A 66 0.68 6.13 -8.06
N ALA A 67 0.54 5.26 -7.06
CA ALA A 67 1.13 5.46 -5.73
C ALA A 67 1.53 4.13 -5.09
N PHE A 68 2.48 4.20 -4.16
CA PHE A 68 2.93 3.06 -3.35
C PHE A 68 3.05 3.51 -1.90
N HIS A 69 2.07 3.14 -1.07
CA HIS A 69 2.06 3.46 0.35
C HIS A 69 2.66 2.31 1.16
N ILE A 70 3.49 2.65 2.14
CA ILE A 70 4.21 1.72 2.99
C ILE A 70 3.95 2.00 4.47
N CYS A 71 3.71 0.91 5.19
CA CYS A 71 3.66 0.82 6.65
C CYS A 71 3.94 -0.63 7.02
N ASP A 72 3.41 -1.13 8.14
CA ASP A 72 3.46 -2.55 8.48
C ASP A 72 2.18 -3.09 9.13
N TRP A 73 2.04 -4.41 9.15
CA TRP A 73 0.98 -5.13 9.83
C TRP A 73 1.51 -5.73 11.14
N LEU A 74 1.05 -5.20 12.28
CA LEU A 74 1.54 -5.62 13.59
C LEU A 74 0.95 -6.97 14.01
N VAL A 75 1.72 -7.74 14.78
CA VAL A 75 1.24 -8.97 15.43
C VAL A 75 1.47 -8.88 16.94
N PRO A 76 0.40 -8.75 17.75
CA PRO A 76 -0.99 -8.54 17.35
C PRO A 76 -1.23 -7.11 16.81
N THR A 77 -2.22 -6.96 15.92
CA THR A 77 -2.82 -5.66 15.59
C THR A 77 -3.93 -5.38 16.61
N ALA A 78 -3.88 -4.24 17.30
CA ALA A 78 -4.76 -3.89 18.41
C ALA A 78 -5.96 -3.01 18.03
N ASP A 79 -5.90 -2.30 16.88
CA ASP A 79 -6.99 -1.51 16.34
C ASP A 79 -7.05 -1.64 14.81
N LEU A 80 -8.27 -1.76 14.26
CA LEU A 80 -8.47 -1.97 12.83
C LEU A 80 -8.11 -0.77 11.97
N LEU A 81 -8.01 0.44 12.54
CA LEU A 81 -7.70 1.68 11.81
C LEU A 81 -6.43 2.35 12.34
N LEU A 82 -6.28 2.40 13.66
CA LEU A 82 -5.35 3.30 14.35
C LEU A 82 -4.11 2.58 14.91
N ASP A 83 -3.79 1.40 14.37
CA ASP A 83 -2.64 0.58 14.80
C ASP A 83 -1.83 0.01 13.63
N ARG A 84 -1.58 0.84 12.61
CA ARG A 84 -0.60 0.53 11.57
C ARG A 84 0.81 0.56 12.17
N GLY A 85 1.66 -0.36 11.71
CA GLY A 85 3.05 -0.47 12.15
C GLY A 85 4.00 0.46 11.40
N MET A 86 5.13 0.80 12.04
CA MET A 86 6.29 1.33 11.34
C MET A 86 6.94 0.21 10.55
N MET A 87 7.46 0.50 9.36
CA MET A 87 8.06 -0.50 8.47
C MET A 87 9.14 -1.32 9.21
N GLY A 88 8.99 -2.64 9.20
CA GLY A 88 9.87 -3.59 9.88
C GLY A 88 9.51 -3.94 11.32
N ASP A 89 8.47 -3.33 11.90
CA ASP A 89 7.93 -3.75 13.20
C ASP A 89 6.87 -4.86 13.08
N GLY A 90 6.37 -5.10 11.86
CA GLY A 90 5.31 -6.07 11.59
C GLY A 90 5.78 -7.25 10.75
N VAL A 91 4.87 -7.78 9.94
CA VAL A 91 5.06 -9.03 9.18
C VAL A 91 5.02 -8.86 7.67
N ILE A 92 4.82 -7.64 7.16
CA ILE A 92 4.75 -7.42 5.72
C ILE A 92 6.16 -7.56 5.13
N ASP A 93 6.30 -8.38 4.08
CA ASP A 93 7.51 -8.45 3.27
C ASP A 93 7.56 -7.26 2.28
N ILE A 94 7.83 -6.07 2.80
CA ILE A 94 7.86 -4.81 2.04
C ILE A 94 8.91 -4.86 0.92
N PRO A 95 10.16 -5.34 1.14
CA PRO A 95 11.15 -5.43 0.08
C PRO A 95 10.69 -6.31 -1.09
N LEU A 96 9.99 -7.41 -0.80
CA LEU A 96 9.42 -8.26 -1.84
C LEU A 96 8.33 -7.53 -2.65
N ILE A 97 7.35 -6.89 -1.99
CA ILE A 97 6.28 -6.15 -2.68
C ILE A 97 6.85 -4.99 -3.50
N ARG A 98 7.81 -4.25 -2.93
CA ARG A 98 8.56 -3.20 -3.64
C ARG A 98 9.22 -3.75 -4.89
N SER A 99 9.86 -4.92 -4.83
CA SER A 99 10.51 -5.52 -5.99
C SER A 99 9.52 -5.78 -7.14
N TRP A 100 8.27 -6.13 -6.82
CA TRP A 100 7.21 -6.30 -7.81
C TRP A 100 6.76 -4.96 -8.40
N MET A 101 6.58 -3.93 -7.57
CA MET A 101 6.25 -2.57 -8.02
C MET A 101 7.32 -2.00 -8.97
N GLU A 102 8.59 -2.14 -8.61
CA GLU A 102 9.72 -1.69 -9.43
C GLU A 102 9.82 -2.49 -10.75
N ALA A 103 9.62 -3.81 -10.71
CA ALA A 103 9.59 -4.65 -11.90
C ALA A 103 8.42 -4.31 -12.83
N ALA A 104 7.27 -3.92 -12.26
CA ALA A 104 6.07 -3.46 -12.97
C ALA A 104 6.19 -2.02 -13.49
N GLY A 105 7.34 -1.36 -13.32
CA GLY A 105 7.63 -0.06 -13.91
C GLY A 105 7.29 1.15 -13.03
N TYR A 106 6.86 0.96 -11.78
CA TYR A 106 6.65 2.08 -10.86
C TYR A 106 7.99 2.75 -10.51
N ARG A 107 8.05 4.08 -10.62
CA ARG A 107 9.25 4.91 -10.33
C ARG A 107 8.95 6.09 -9.42
N GLY A 108 7.75 6.13 -8.84
CA GLY A 108 7.33 7.18 -7.93
C GLY A 108 7.93 7.04 -6.52
N PRO A 109 7.64 7.98 -5.61
CA PRO A 109 8.05 7.88 -4.22
C PRO A 109 7.37 6.70 -3.50
N HIS A 110 7.97 6.27 -2.39
CA HIS A 110 7.30 5.40 -1.42
C HIS A 110 6.75 6.29 -0.31
N GLU A 111 5.45 6.26 -0.12
CA GLU A 111 4.76 7.14 0.83
C GLU A 111 4.58 6.42 2.17
N VAL A 112 5.12 6.97 3.24
CA VAL A 112 4.96 6.38 4.58
C VAL A 112 3.61 6.81 5.16
N GLU A 113 2.67 5.87 5.29
CA GLU A 113 1.32 6.14 5.79
C GLU A 113 1.02 5.33 7.07
N ILE A 114 1.12 5.99 8.24
CA ILE A 114 0.98 5.32 9.54
C ILE A 114 -0.09 6.01 10.40
N PHE A 115 -1.17 5.28 10.67
CA PHE A 115 -2.14 5.63 11.71
C PHE A 115 -1.81 4.84 12.97
N SER A 116 -1.34 5.51 14.02
CA SER A 116 -0.85 4.84 15.24
C SER A 116 -1.17 5.67 16.48
N ALA A 117 -2.45 5.64 16.87
CA ALA A 117 -2.97 6.50 17.93
C ALA A 117 -2.34 6.23 19.29
N ASN A 118 -1.90 4.99 19.54
CA ASN A 118 -1.34 4.60 20.83
C ASN A 118 0.19 4.57 20.88
N ASN A 119 0.88 4.82 19.77
CA ASN A 119 2.34 4.84 19.69
C ASN A 119 2.86 6.06 18.90
N TRP A 120 2.94 5.97 17.57
CA TRP A 120 3.70 6.96 16.78
C TRP A 120 3.09 8.37 16.81
N TRP A 121 1.78 8.52 16.97
CA TRP A 121 1.14 9.84 17.13
C TRP A 121 1.44 10.52 18.47
N LYS A 122 1.97 9.79 19.46
CA LYS A 122 2.31 10.32 20.79
C LYS A 122 3.80 10.67 20.93
N ARG A 123 4.60 10.38 19.90
CA ARG A 123 6.04 10.59 19.89
C ARG A 123 6.38 11.94 19.28
N ASP A 124 7.62 12.35 19.49
CA ASP A 124 8.14 13.58 18.89
C ASP A 124 8.17 13.44 17.36
N PRO A 125 7.62 14.41 16.59
CA PRO A 125 7.58 14.32 15.14
C PRO A 125 8.95 14.19 14.46
N ASP A 126 10.01 14.80 15.01
CA ASP A 126 11.36 14.68 14.44
C ASP A 126 11.95 13.28 14.71
N GLU A 127 11.59 12.66 15.83
CA GLU A 127 11.86 11.24 16.07
C GLU A 127 11.13 10.37 15.04
N VAL A 128 9.83 10.57 14.83
CA VAL A 128 9.02 9.79 13.88
C VAL A 128 9.63 9.86 12.48
N LEU A 129 9.93 11.07 11.98
CA LEU A 129 10.51 11.25 10.65
C LEU A 129 11.90 10.62 10.52
N ARG A 130 12.76 10.74 11.54
CA ARG A 130 14.07 10.07 11.54
C ARG A 130 13.92 8.55 11.48
N THR A 131 12.98 7.99 12.24
CA THR A 131 12.69 6.56 12.18
C THR A 131 12.14 6.14 10.81
N CYS A 132 11.22 6.90 10.21
CA CYS A 132 10.75 6.62 8.85
C CYS A 132 11.90 6.52 7.85
N ILE A 133 12.85 7.47 7.90
CA ILE A 133 14.04 7.49 7.03
C ILE A 133 14.93 6.27 7.28
N GLU A 134 15.18 5.94 8.55
CA GLU A 134 15.98 4.78 8.92
C GLU A 134 15.35 3.47 8.45
N ARG A 135 14.06 3.28 8.70
CA ARG A 135 13.32 2.07 8.33
C ARG A 135 13.18 1.93 6.82
N HIS A 136 12.86 3.01 6.11
CA HIS A 136 12.85 3.00 4.64
C HIS A 136 14.18 2.50 4.04
N ARG A 137 15.32 2.82 4.66
CA ARG A 137 16.64 2.37 4.19
C ARG A 137 16.98 0.92 4.53
N THR A 138 16.36 0.36 5.56
CA THR A 138 16.79 -0.90 6.17
C THR A 138 15.77 -2.03 6.05
N THR A 139 14.49 -1.70 5.84
CA THR A 139 13.37 -2.64 5.83
C THR A 139 12.41 -2.47 4.66
N CYS A 140 12.70 -1.57 3.71
CA CYS A 140 11.87 -1.34 2.51
C CYS A 140 12.61 -1.56 1.20
#